data_AF-W0FUZ7-F1
#
_entry.id   AF-W0FUZ7-F1
#
_cell.length_a   1.000
_cell.length_b   1.000
_cell.length_c   1.000
_cell.angle_alpha   90.00
_cell.angle_beta   90.00
_cell.angle_gamma   90.00
#
_symmetry.space_group_name_H-M   'P 1'
#
loop_
_entity.id
_entity.type
_entity.pdbx_description
1 polymer ?
#
loop_
_entity_poly.entity_id
_entity_poly.type
_entity_poly.pdbx_seq_one_letter_code
_entity_poly.pdbx_strand_id
1 'polypeptide(L)'
;MICWRFYQDDPNDPFRSLWLYLAEQKLDEKQAKEVLKQHFEKSDKEQWGWNIVEFYLGNISEQTLMERLKADATDNTSLAEHLSETNFYLGKYYLSLGDLDSATALFKLAVANNVHNFVEHRYALLELSLLGQDQDDLAESDQQ
;
A
#
# COMPACT_ATOMS: atom_id res chain seq x y z
N MET A 1 -10.76 27.37 -5.31
CA MET A 1 -11.83 26.37 -5.16
C MET A 1 -11.52 25.21 -6.13
N ILE A 2 -10.58 24.34 -5.79
CA ILE A 2 -10.03 23.31 -6.71
C ILE A 2 -10.26 21.87 -6.16
N CYS A 3 -10.92 21.69 -5.02
CA CYS A 3 -10.87 20.42 -4.27
C CYS A 3 -12.02 19.41 -4.49
N TRP A 4 -13.03 19.69 -5.33
CA TRP A 4 -14.21 18.79 -5.42
C TRP A 4 -14.33 18.00 -6.73
N ARG A 5 -13.41 18.17 -7.68
CA ARG A 5 -13.56 17.64 -9.04
C ARG A 5 -12.64 16.46 -9.38
N PHE A 6 -11.79 16.02 -8.45
CA PHE A 6 -10.95 14.83 -8.60
C PHE A 6 -11.54 13.55 -7.96
N TYR A 7 -12.59 13.69 -7.13
CA TYR A 7 -13.15 12.57 -6.35
C TYR A 7 -14.26 11.80 -7.10
N GLN A 8 -14.70 12.26 -8.28
CA GLN A 8 -15.81 11.65 -9.04
C GLN A 8 -15.37 10.90 -10.32
N ASP A 9 -14.07 10.71 -10.56
CA ASP A 9 -13.64 10.18 -11.87
C ASP A 9 -13.59 8.65 -11.99
N ASP A 10 -13.51 7.88 -10.90
CA ASP A 10 -13.72 6.41 -10.97
C ASP A 10 -13.91 5.78 -9.57
N PRO A 11 -15.11 5.28 -9.21
CA PRO A 11 -15.33 4.50 -7.98
C PRO A 11 -14.66 3.12 -7.99
N ASN A 12 -14.27 2.62 -9.17
CA ASN A 12 -13.74 1.27 -9.33
C ASN A 12 -12.21 1.21 -9.22
N ASP A 13 -11.53 2.35 -9.02
CA ASP A 13 -10.09 2.41 -8.79
C ASP A 13 -9.74 1.94 -7.35
N PRO A 14 -9.11 0.75 -7.20
CA PRO A 14 -8.78 0.19 -5.89
C PRO A 14 -7.71 1.01 -5.16
N PHE A 15 -6.79 1.63 -5.89
CA PHE A 15 -5.68 2.37 -5.29
C PHE A 15 -6.16 3.64 -4.61
N ARG A 16 -7.14 4.33 -5.19
CA ARG A 16 -7.80 5.48 -4.51
C ARG A 16 -8.44 5.08 -3.19
N SER A 17 -9.10 3.92 -3.18
CA SER A 17 -9.71 3.39 -1.96
C SER A 17 -8.65 3.02 -0.91
N LEU A 18 -7.51 2.45 -1.33
CA LEU A 18 -6.39 2.17 -0.45
C LEU A 18 -5.76 3.46 0.12
N TRP A 19 -5.55 4.49 -0.71
CA TRP A 19 -5.03 5.78 -0.25
C TRP A 19 -5.97 6.47 0.74
N LEU A 20 -7.28 6.42 0.48
CA LEU A 20 -8.29 6.91 1.42
C LEU A 20 -8.21 6.16 2.75
N TYR A 21 -8.16 4.83 2.69
CA TYR A 21 -7.99 3.99 3.88
C TYR A 21 -6.73 4.37 4.67
N LEU A 22 -5.58 4.56 4.00
CA LEU A 22 -4.33 4.93 4.64
C LEU A 22 -4.39 6.31 5.34
N ALA A 23 -5.23 7.22 4.84
CA ALA A 23 -5.48 8.51 5.48
C ALA A 23 -6.46 8.40 6.66
N GLU A 24 -7.55 7.65 6.49
CA GLU A 24 -8.60 7.48 7.50
C GLU A 24 -8.18 6.58 8.65
N GLN A 25 -7.33 5.57 8.43
CA GLN A 25 -6.86 4.67 9.49
C GLN A 25 -6.14 5.40 10.63
N LYS A 26 -5.53 6.57 10.33
CA LYS A 26 -4.86 7.41 11.34
C LYS A 26 -5.86 8.12 12.26
N LEU A 27 -7.11 8.25 11.83
CA LEU A 27 -8.19 8.89 12.57
C LEU A 27 -9.08 7.85 13.27
N ASP A 28 -9.57 6.87 12.51
CA ASP A 28 -10.41 5.77 12.98
C ASP A 28 -10.26 4.53 12.07
N GLU A 29 -9.47 3.56 12.53
CA GLU A 29 -9.23 2.31 11.81
C GLU A 29 -10.51 1.51 11.55
N LYS A 30 -11.46 1.48 12.50
CA LYS A 30 -12.69 0.70 12.35
C LYS A 30 -13.58 1.29 11.28
N GLN A 31 -13.76 2.61 11.31
CA GLN A 31 -14.53 3.31 10.29
C GLN A 31 -13.86 3.20 8.92
N ALA A 32 -12.53 3.34 8.85
CA ALA A 32 -11.76 3.21 7.61
C ALA A 32 -11.94 1.82 6.97
N LYS A 33 -11.86 0.74 7.78
CA LYS A 33 -12.10 -0.63 7.29
C LYS A 33 -13.51 -0.82 6.76
N GLU A 34 -14.52 -0.26 7.43
CA GLU A 34 -15.91 -0.35 6.98
C GLU A 34 -16.13 0.41 5.66
N VAL A 35 -15.55 1.60 5.50
CA VAL A 35 -15.59 2.36 4.24
C VAL A 35 -14.90 1.59 3.12
N LEU A 36 -13.71 1.05 3.39
CA LEU A 36 -12.95 0.24 2.42
C LEU A 36 -13.74 -1.00 1.98
N LYS A 37 -14.40 -1.67 2.92
CA LYS A 37 -15.27 -2.83 2.63
C LYS A 37 -16.45 -2.42 1.75
N GLN A 38 -17.09 -1.28 2.03
CA GLN A 38 -18.20 -0.80 1.21
C GLN A 38 -17.77 -0.44 -0.21
N HIS A 39 -16.55 0.10 -0.38
CA HIS A 39 -15.98 0.35 -1.71
C HIS A 39 -15.70 -0.96 -2.45
N PHE A 40 -15.12 -1.94 -1.76
CA PHE A 40 -14.88 -3.29 -2.32
C PHE A 40 -16.17 -3.98 -2.76
N GLU A 41 -17.25 -3.89 -1.98
CA GLU A 41 -18.52 -4.54 -2.36
C GLU A 41 -19.26 -3.85 -3.50
N LYS A 42 -18.99 -2.55 -3.72
CA LYS A 42 -19.62 -1.76 -4.79
C LYS A 42 -18.84 -1.81 -6.10
N SER A 43 -17.59 -2.26 -6.08
CA SER A 43 -16.75 -2.31 -7.26
C SER A 43 -16.99 -3.55 -8.11
N ASP A 44 -16.50 -3.50 -9.35
CA ASP A 44 -16.50 -4.63 -10.29
C ASP A 44 -15.50 -5.73 -9.92
N LYS A 45 -14.56 -5.43 -9.02
CA LYS A 45 -13.48 -6.34 -8.55
C LYS A 45 -12.60 -6.85 -9.69
N GLU A 46 -12.55 -6.15 -10.83
CA GLU A 46 -11.79 -6.59 -12.02
C GLU A 46 -10.30 -6.22 -11.93
N GLN A 47 -9.99 -5.08 -11.32
CA GLN A 47 -8.61 -4.57 -11.24
C GLN A 47 -7.76 -5.33 -10.20
N TRP A 48 -6.48 -5.56 -10.53
CA TRP A 48 -5.49 -6.24 -9.68
C TRP A 48 -5.47 -5.70 -8.23
N GLY A 49 -5.52 -4.38 -8.05
CA GLY A 49 -5.46 -3.72 -6.75
C GLY A 49 -6.57 -4.12 -5.77
N TRP A 50 -7.69 -4.67 -6.24
CA TRP A 50 -8.73 -5.21 -5.35
C TRP A 50 -8.25 -6.42 -4.54
N ASN A 51 -7.28 -7.19 -5.03
CA ASN A 51 -6.65 -8.25 -4.24
C ASN A 51 -5.91 -7.67 -3.02
N ILE A 52 -5.26 -6.51 -3.18
CA ILE A 52 -4.59 -5.81 -2.07
C ILE A 52 -5.65 -5.35 -1.06
N VAL A 53 -6.78 -4.82 -1.53
CA VAL A 53 -7.91 -4.45 -0.67
C VAL A 53 -8.44 -5.66 0.12
N GLU A 54 -8.60 -6.83 -0.53
CA GLU A 54 -9.00 -8.06 0.16
C GLU A 54 -8.01 -8.47 1.27
N PHE A 55 -6.71 -8.28 1.03
CA PHE A 55 -5.69 -8.53 2.05
C PHE A 55 -5.84 -7.57 3.24
N TYR A 56 -6.06 -6.27 2.98
CA TYR A 56 -6.30 -5.26 4.03
C TYR A 56 -7.57 -5.52 4.84
N LEU A 57 -8.60 -6.09 4.21
CA LEU A 57 -9.83 -6.52 4.88
C LEU A 57 -9.64 -7.81 5.68
N GLY A 58 -8.51 -8.52 5.52
CA GLY A 58 -8.22 -9.79 6.17
C GLY A 58 -8.91 -10.99 5.52
N ASN A 59 -9.40 -10.86 4.29
CA ASN A 59 -10.07 -11.93 3.57
C ASN A 59 -9.09 -12.96 2.98
N ILE A 60 -7.89 -12.51 2.63
CA ILE A 60 -6.82 -13.34 2.06
C ILE A 60 -5.51 -13.15 2.83
N SER A 61 -4.65 -14.17 2.79
CA SER A 61 -3.30 -14.07 3.36
C SER A 61 -2.32 -13.43 2.38
N GLU A 62 -1.18 -12.95 2.89
CA GLU A 62 -0.08 -12.43 2.06
C GLU A 62 0.40 -13.47 1.04
N GLN A 63 0.46 -14.75 1.43
CA GLN A 63 0.82 -15.83 0.52
C GLN A 63 -0.17 -15.93 -0.65
N THR A 64 -1.47 -15.91 -0.36
CA THR A 64 -2.52 -15.95 -1.39
C THR A 64 -2.45 -14.73 -2.30
N LEU A 65 -2.19 -13.54 -1.75
CA LEU A 65 -1.98 -12.33 -2.54
C LEU A 65 -0.80 -12.52 -3.52
N MET A 66 0.31 -13.08 -3.06
CA MET A 66 1.49 -13.32 -3.90
C MET A 66 1.28 -14.40 -4.96
N GLU A 67 0.50 -15.43 -4.66
CA GLU A 67 0.11 -16.45 -5.64
C GLU A 67 -0.76 -15.86 -6.74
N ARG A 68 -1.76 -15.04 -6.37
CA ARG A 68 -2.61 -14.34 -7.35
C ARG A 68 -1.80 -13.37 -8.21
N LEU A 69 -0.82 -12.69 -7.61
CA LEU A 69 0.04 -11.74 -8.33
C LEU A 69 0.80 -12.42 -9.46
N LYS A 70 1.41 -13.57 -9.15
CA LYS A 70 2.15 -14.38 -10.12
C LYS A 70 1.25 -14.98 -11.19
N ALA A 71 -0.02 -15.23 -10.88
CA ALA A 71 -0.98 -15.76 -11.84
C ALA A 71 -1.53 -14.67 -12.78
N ASP A 72 -1.64 -13.43 -12.30
CA ASP A 72 -2.17 -12.29 -13.06
C ASP A 72 -1.12 -11.65 -13.98
N ALA A 73 0.15 -11.65 -13.56
CA ALA A 73 1.23 -11.08 -14.33
C ALA A 73 1.48 -11.83 -15.66
N THR A 74 1.28 -11.15 -16.78
CA THR A 74 1.44 -11.72 -18.12
C THR A 74 2.87 -11.67 -18.64
N ASP A 75 3.70 -10.78 -18.10
CA ASP A 75 5.08 -10.57 -18.49
C ASP A 75 5.94 -10.09 -17.31
N ASN A 76 7.26 -10.05 -17.48
CA ASN A 76 8.16 -9.60 -16.41
C ASN A 76 7.95 -8.13 -16.04
N THR A 77 7.43 -7.30 -16.94
CA THR A 77 7.16 -5.88 -16.69
C THR A 77 5.96 -5.72 -15.77
N SER A 78 4.80 -6.31 -16.13
CA SER A 78 3.60 -6.34 -15.29
C SER A 78 3.86 -6.99 -13.94
N LEU A 79 4.69 -8.04 -13.90
CA LEU A 79 5.12 -8.66 -12.64
C LEU A 79 5.87 -7.65 -11.75
N ALA A 80 6.82 -6.91 -12.30
CA ALA A 80 7.59 -5.92 -11.56
C ALA A 80 6.71 -4.74 -11.08
N GLU A 81 5.74 -4.31 -11.90
CA GLU A 81 4.74 -3.30 -11.56
C GLU A 81 3.87 -3.75 -10.38
N HIS A 82 3.20 -4.89 -10.50
CA HIS A 82 2.37 -5.43 -9.43
C HIS A 82 3.17 -5.72 -8.16
N LEU A 83 4.41 -6.21 -8.28
CA LEU A 83 5.31 -6.40 -7.14
C LEU A 83 5.67 -5.07 -6.48
N SER A 84 5.93 -4.01 -7.25
CA SER A 84 6.24 -2.70 -6.69
C SER A 84 5.07 -2.16 -5.87
N GLU A 85 3.86 -2.21 -6.43
CA GLU A 85 2.62 -1.78 -5.77
C GLU A 85 2.35 -2.64 -4.51
N THR A 86 2.35 -3.95 -4.67
CA THR A 86 2.01 -4.88 -3.57
C THR A 86 3.00 -4.75 -2.42
N ASN A 87 4.31 -4.66 -2.70
CA ASN A 87 5.32 -4.46 -1.67
C ASN A 87 5.17 -3.10 -0.97
N PHE A 88 4.79 -2.04 -1.69
CA PHE A 88 4.54 -0.74 -1.08
C PHE A 88 3.37 -0.80 -0.08
N TYR A 89 2.23 -1.36 -0.48
CA TYR A 89 1.08 -1.49 0.41
C TYR A 89 1.36 -2.45 1.58
N LEU A 90 2.00 -3.60 1.35
CA LEU A 90 2.46 -4.46 2.44
C LEU A 90 3.37 -3.69 3.41
N GLY A 91 4.32 -2.90 2.91
CA GLY A 91 5.18 -2.06 3.74
C GLY A 91 4.38 -1.09 4.61
N LYS A 92 3.37 -0.41 4.06
CA LYS A 92 2.47 0.46 4.84
C LYS A 92 1.67 -0.30 5.89
N TYR A 93 1.26 -1.53 5.59
CA TYR A 93 0.57 -2.40 6.55
C TYR A 93 1.47 -2.79 7.72
N TYR A 94 2.67 -3.33 7.46
CA TYR A 94 3.63 -3.68 8.51
C TYR A 94 4.07 -2.45 9.32
N LEU A 95 4.23 -1.30 8.66
CA LEU A 95 4.48 -0.03 9.34
C LEU A 95 3.37 0.34 10.32
N SER A 96 2.10 0.13 9.94
CA SER A 96 0.96 0.39 10.84
C SER A 96 0.90 -0.56 12.03
N LEU A 97 1.49 -1.76 11.91
CA LEU A 97 1.65 -2.71 13.01
C LEU A 97 2.85 -2.38 13.92
N GLY A 98 3.70 -1.43 13.53
CA GLY A 98 4.94 -1.08 14.23
C GLY A 98 6.14 -1.96 13.86
N ASP A 99 6.02 -2.83 12.86
CA ASP A 99 7.14 -3.64 12.36
C ASP A 99 7.95 -2.86 11.32
N LEU A 100 8.88 -2.05 11.82
CA LEU A 100 9.72 -1.16 11.00
C LEU A 100 10.71 -1.93 10.12
N ASP A 101 11.20 -3.08 10.58
CA ASP A 101 12.19 -3.89 9.85
C ASP A 101 11.54 -4.51 8.60
N SER A 102 10.38 -5.14 8.77
CA SER A 102 9.60 -5.70 7.67
C SER A 102 9.16 -4.59 6.71
N ALA A 103 8.65 -3.47 7.22
CA ALA A 103 8.26 -2.32 6.40
C ALA A 103 9.42 -1.78 5.56
N THR A 104 10.61 -1.61 6.17
CA THR A 104 11.80 -1.13 5.48
C THR A 104 12.26 -2.09 4.39
N ALA A 105 12.26 -3.40 4.67
CA ALA A 105 12.61 -4.42 3.68
C ALA A 105 11.65 -4.38 2.48
N LEU A 106 10.34 -4.27 2.75
CA LEU A 106 9.30 -4.22 1.72
C LEU A 106 9.39 -2.95 0.87
N PHE A 107 9.63 -1.78 1.47
CA PHE A 107 9.83 -0.55 0.68
C PHE A 107 11.09 -0.62 -0.20
N LYS A 108 12.18 -1.22 0.30
CA LYS A 108 13.38 -1.45 -0.52
C LYS A 108 13.09 -2.38 -1.70
N LEU A 109 12.30 -3.44 -1.48
CA LEU A 109 11.85 -4.34 -2.56
C LEU A 109 10.97 -3.62 -3.58
N ALA A 110 10.06 -2.76 -3.12
CA ALA A 110 9.21 -1.95 -4.00
C ALA A 110 10.04 -1.02 -4.90
N VAL A 111 11.07 -0.37 -4.35
CA VAL A 111 12.00 0.51 -5.07
C VAL A 111 12.90 -0.28 -6.04
N ALA A 112 13.36 -1.47 -5.64
CA ALA A 112 14.26 -2.31 -6.43
C ALA A 112 13.65 -2.77 -7.77
N ASN A 113 12.32 -2.85 -7.87
CA ASN A 113 11.61 -3.19 -9.11
C ASN A 113 11.68 -2.06 -10.16
N ASN A 114 12.24 -0.89 -9.82
CA ASN A 114 12.66 0.16 -10.75
C ASN A 114 11.54 0.74 -11.63
N VAL A 115 10.30 0.69 -11.12
CA VAL A 115 9.12 1.21 -11.82
C VAL A 115 8.95 2.71 -11.51
N HIS A 116 9.80 3.53 -12.15
CA HIS A 116 9.93 4.98 -11.88
C HIS A 116 8.69 5.83 -12.19
N ASN A 117 7.73 5.29 -12.95
CA ASN A 117 6.55 6.05 -13.39
C ASN A 117 5.43 6.10 -12.35
N PHE A 118 5.55 5.36 -11.25
CA PHE A 118 4.46 5.23 -10.27
C PHE A 118 4.66 6.14 -9.06
N VAL A 119 3.54 6.65 -8.54
CA VAL A 119 3.50 7.54 -7.38
C VAL A 119 4.09 6.80 -6.16
N GLU A 120 3.82 5.50 -6.10
CA GLU A 120 4.25 4.50 -5.14
C GLU A 120 5.78 4.45 -4.98
N HIS A 121 6.57 4.54 -6.06
CA HIS A 121 8.03 4.54 -5.98
C HIS A 121 8.57 5.75 -5.21
N ARG A 122 8.04 6.94 -5.52
CA ARG A 122 8.44 8.18 -4.85
C ARG A 122 8.01 8.19 -3.38
N TYR A 123 6.81 7.67 -3.10
CA TYR A 123 6.34 7.54 -1.73
C TYR A 123 7.14 6.50 -0.94
N ALA A 124 7.54 5.37 -1.54
CA ALA A 124 8.39 4.38 -0.88
C ALA A 124 9.75 4.98 -0.46
N LEU A 125 10.36 5.80 -1.32
CA LEU A 125 11.60 6.52 -0.99
C LEU A 125 11.42 7.54 0.14
N LEU A 126 10.28 8.26 0.13
CA LEU A 126 9.95 9.19 1.20
C LEU A 126 9.76 8.47 2.54
N GLU A 127 8.99 7.37 2.55
CA GLU A 127 8.79 6.55 3.75
C GLU A 127 10.10 5.96 4.25
N LEU A 128 10.98 5.49 3.37
CA LEU A 128 12.33 5.03 3.75
C LEU A 128 13.17 6.15 4.38
N SER A 129 13.04 7.38 3.88
CA SER A 129 13.77 8.53 4.43
C SER A 129 13.24 8.92 5.82
N LEU A 130 11.92 8.88 6.02
CA LEU A 130 11.28 9.11 7.32
C LEU A 130 11.68 8.01 8.32
N LEU A 131 11.64 6.74 7.90
CA LEU A 131 12.04 5.61 8.74
C LEU A 131 13.52 5.65 9.13
N GLY A 132 14.39 6.09 8.22
CA GLY A 132 15.81 6.29 8.52
C GLY A 132 16.03 7.35 9.59
N GLN A 133 15.27 8.46 9.53
CA GLN A 133 15.33 9.51 10.57
C GLN A 133 14.79 9.03 11.91
N ASP A 134 13.66 8.32 11.94
CA ASP A 134 13.10 7.76 13.17
C ASP A 134 14.05 6.73 13.82
N GLN A 135 14.75 5.92 13.02
CA GLN A 135 15.75 4.97 13.54
C GLN A 135 16.97 5.67 14.15
N ASP A 136 17.47 6.74 13.51
CA ASP A 136 18.59 7.53 14.03
C ASP A 136 18.20 8.28 15.31
N ASP A 137 16.99 8.86 15.37
CA ASP A 137 16.47 9.56 16.56
C ASP A 137 16.23 8.61 17.74
N LEU A 138 15.72 7.39 17.50
CA LEU A 138 15.57 6.36 18.52
C LEU A 138 16.94 5.89 19.05
N ALA A 139 17.92 5.70 18.15
CA ALA A 139 19.26 5.29 18.52
C ALA A 139 20.02 6.36 19.36
N GLU A 140 19.75 7.65 19.14
CA GLU A 140 20.25 8.73 20.00
C GLU A 140 19.53 8.79 21.35
N SER A 141 18.22 8.52 21.39
CA SER A 141 17.43 8.55 22.63
C SER A 141 17.75 7.41 23.61
N ASP A 142 18.15 6.24 23.10
CA ASP A 142 18.58 5.09 23.90
C ASP A 142 20.01 5.24 24.48
N GLN A 143 20.76 6.24 24.04
CA GLN A 143 22.13 6.52 24.50
C GLN A 143 22.21 7.57 25.62
N GLN A 144 21.09 8.06 26.16
CA GLN A 144 21.05 9.17 27.12
C GLN A 144 20.45 8.82 28.49
#